data_AF-A0A261BIZ4-F1
#
_entry.id   AF-A0A261BIZ4-F1
#
_cell.length_a   1.000
_cell.length_b   1.000
_cell.length_c   1.000
_cell.angle_alpha   90.00
_cell.angle_beta   90.00
_cell.angle_gamma   90.00
#
_symmetry.space_group_name_H-M   'P 1'
#
loop_
_entity.id
_entity.type
_entity.pdbx_description
1 polymer ?
#
loop_
_entity_poly.entity_id
_entity_poly.type
_entity_poly.pdbx_seq_one_letter_code
_entity_poly.pdbx_strand_id
1 'polypeptide(L)'
;MDSSLVKMPDTVLNTIMESLDFRSIIVDPKSPSDDKSAEIKYRNHKKGCSTVKNSGLKKKKQLRGDEGFVDFFWNDFETIMRHQKQILQKFSFVLEHYEYKFEKMQTLKQFSSGILERLKTLLESRAIPLKVKEIDFGIVDQNEMMPVLPFIDSSTLERISIGNSKGLGPQNLKIDQIVRLEQWKHAKQVEIKNEFWVSEPINRFAHFSKVEISINTINTETISVLREIFKTCPSMNHFEIYYEPQNQDLRTLFGHRFDGSYEDEDSGARWFFKIPDNEEDKISVQSNLFSWLRLTRVKCSDLSEKRD
;
A
#
# COMPACT_ATOMS: atom_id res chain seq x y z
N MET A 1 13.01 31.81 5.97
CA MET A 1 11.63 31.69 5.48
C MET A 1 10.86 30.85 6.48
N ASP A 2 9.71 31.37 6.87
CA ASP A 2 8.98 31.14 8.13
C ASP A 2 8.42 29.69 8.21
N SER A 3 8.98 28.84 9.08
CA SER A 3 8.44 27.50 9.33
C SER A 3 7.20 27.60 10.21
N SER A 4 6.01 27.62 9.60
CA SER A 4 4.71 27.78 10.29
C SER A 4 4.46 26.77 11.41
N LEU A 5 5.20 25.66 11.43
CA LEU A 5 5.19 24.63 12.47
C LEU A 5 5.62 25.15 13.85
N VAL A 6 6.50 26.16 13.92
CA VAL A 6 7.03 26.72 15.18
C VAL A 6 6.01 27.62 15.89
N LYS A 7 4.96 28.06 15.19
CA LYS A 7 3.93 28.98 15.71
C LYS A 7 2.65 28.29 16.18
N MET A 8 2.59 26.96 16.18
CA MET A 8 1.40 26.23 16.63
C MET A 8 1.31 26.19 18.16
N PRO A 9 0.14 26.49 18.77
CA PRO A 9 -0.03 26.42 20.21
C PRO A 9 0.26 25.01 20.74
N ASP A 10 0.94 24.89 21.88
CA ASP A 10 1.38 23.61 22.47
C ASP A 10 0.26 22.57 22.62
N THR A 11 -0.97 23.02 22.89
CA THR A 11 -2.17 22.18 22.99
C THR A 11 -2.59 21.55 21.66
N VAL A 12 -2.24 22.17 20.54
CA VAL A 12 -2.53 21.67 19.20
C VAL A 12 -1.41 20.72 18.76
N LEU A 13 -0.15 21.08 19.06
CA LEU A 13 1.00 20.21 18.84
C LEU A 13 0.86 18.88 19.62
N ASN A 14 0.50 18.92 20.89
CA ASN A 14 0.32 17.73 21.72
C ASN A 14 -0.76 16.76 21.20
N THR A 15 -1.85 17.28 20.61
CA THR A 15 -2.90 16.42 20.03
C THR A 15 -2.56 15.91 18.64
N ILE A 16 -1.86 16.70 17.82
CA ILE A 16 -1.26 16.22 16.56
C ILE A 16 -0.28 15.08 16.84
N MET A 17 0.46 15.14 17.94
CA MET A 17 1.42 14.14 18.37
C MET A 17 0.81 12.85 18.96
N GLU A 18 -0.39 12.94 19.51
CA GLU A 18 -1.18 11.76 19.91
C GLU A 18 -1.74 11.03 18.68
N SER A 19 -1.99 11.74 17.58
CA SER A 19 -2.74 11.28 16.39
C SER A 19 -1.92 10.99 15.13
N LEU A 20 -0.69 11.51 15.00
CA LEU A 20 0.23 11.18 13.92
C LEU A 20 1.31 10.21 14.40
N ASP A 21 1.21 8.96 13.98
CA ASP A 21 2.27 7.98 14.17
C ASP A 21 3.44 8.21 13.19
N PHE A 22 4.24 9.26 13.41
CA PHE A 22 5.65 9.30 12.95
C PHE A 22 6.55 8.45 13.87
N ARG A 23 6.01 7.42 14.55
CA ARG A 23 6.73 6.74 15.65
C ARG A 23 7.57 5.57 15.17
N SER A 24 7.73 5.37 13.86
CA SER A 24 8.78 4.50 13.32
C SER A 24 9.17 4.89 11.90
N ILE A 25 10.47 5.04 11.66
CA ILE A 25 11.01 4.70 10.34
C ILE A 25 11.37 3.22 10.46
N ILE A 26 10.55 2.33 9.91
CA ILE A 26 10.96 0.95 9.68
C ILE A 26 11.78 0.96 8.38
N VAL A 27 13.07 1.21 8.51
CA VAL A 27 14.02 0.85 7.46
C VAL A 27 14.36 -0.62 7.71
N ASP A 28 13.80 -1.51 6.91
CA ASP A 28 14.17 -2.92 6.96
C ASP A 28 15.22 -3.22 5.88
N PRO A 29 16.51 -3.39 6.27
CA PRO A 29 17.54 -3.75 5.32
C PRO A 29 17.54 -5.25 4.91
N LYS A 30 16.73 -6.18 5.46
CA LYS A 30 16.76 -7.62 5.08
C LYS A 30 15.46 -8.42 5.35
N SER A 31 15.06 -9.26 4.38
CA SER A 31 13.95 -10.25 4.45
C SER A 31 14.21 -11.46 5.38
N PRO A 32 13.35 -12.50 5.38
CA PRO A 32 12.07 -12.66 6.07
C PRO A 32 12.20 -13.53 7.35
N SER A 33 13.41 -13.70 7.89
CA SER A 33 13.63 -14.69 8.97
C SER A 33 14.52 -14.24 10.13
N ASP A 34 14.75 -12.93 10.33
CA ASP A 34 15.39 -12.47 11.58
C ASP A 34 14.94 -11.06 11.98
N ASP A 35 14.36 -11.01 13.18
CA ASP A 35 13.78 -9.88 13.91
C ASP A 35 14.81 -8.81 14.31
N LYS A 36 15.32 -8.05 13.34
CA LYS A 36 16.21 -6.89 13.60
C LYS A 36 15.76 -5.64 12.84
N SER A 37 14.49 -5.28 12.95
CA SER A 37 14.09 -3.90 12.64
C SER A 37 14.63 -2.96 13.73
N ALA A 38 15.39 -1.95 13.32
CA ALA A 38 15.87 -0.92 14.23
C ALA A 38 14.85 0.22 14.26
N GLU A 39 13.97 0.24 15.26
CA GLU A 39 12.96 1.28 15.40
C GLU A 39 13.52 2.45 16.23
N ILE A 40 13.46 3.66 15.68
CA ILE A 40 13.78 4.91 16.39
C ILE A 40 12.50 5.72 16.51
N LYS A 41 12.04 5.95 17.74
CA LYS A 41 10.89 6.81 18.04
C LYS A 41 11.36 8.19 18.46
N TYR A 42 10.92 9.23 17.77
CA TYR A 42 11.15 10.62 18.15
C TYR A 42 9.94 11.10 18.95
N ARG A 43 10.16 11.70 20.13
CA ARG A 43 9.10 12.18 21.01
C ARG A 43 9.43 13.56 21.53
N ASN A 44 8.41 14.41 21.62
CA ASN A 44 8.54 15.70 22.30
C ASN A 44 8.87 15.48 23.78
N HIS A 45 9.71 16.36 24.31
CA HIS A 45 10.18 16.35 25.68
C HIS A 45 10.27 17.80 26.17
N LYS A 46 10.12 18.03 27.49
CA LYS A 46 10.19 19.38 28.09
C LYS A 46 11.50 20.14 27.84
N LYS A 47 12.53 19.45 27.32
CA LYS A 47 13.86 19.96 26.99
C LYS A 47 14.20 19.55 25.55
N GLY A 48 13.33 19.84 24.58
CA GLY A 48 13.52 19.49 23.17
C GLY A 48 13.07 18.06 22.80
N CYS A 49 13.94 17.27 22.19
CA CYS A 49 13.61 15.94 21.67
C CYS A 49 14.07 14.80 22.59
N SER A 50 13.33 13.70 22.62
CA SER A 50 13.83 12.42 23.10
C SER A 50 13.69 11.34 22.04
N THR A 51 14.75 10.54 21.88
CA THR A 51 14.76 9.38 20.99
C THR A 51 14.68 8.10 21.82
N VAL A 52 13.85 7.15 21.40
CA VAL A 52 13.79 5.80 21.97
C VAL A 52 14.19 4.83 20.87
N LYS A 53 15.33 4.17 21.05
CA LYS A 53 15.77 3.11 20.15
C LYS A 53 15.33 1.76 20.71
N ASN A 54 14.57 1.01 19.94
CA ASN A 54 14.22 -0.37 20.24
C ASN A 54 15.15 -1.29 19.44
N SER A 55 15.68 -2.32 20.08
CA SER A 55 16.49 -3.37 19.44
C SER A 55 16.17 -4.69 20.13
N GLY A 56 15.18 -5.41 19.62
CA GLY A 56 14.53 -6.53 20.32
C GLY A 56 13.90 -6.07 21.64
N LEU A 57 14.19 -6.80 22.73
CA LEU A 57 13.67 -6.50 24.08
C LEU A 57 14.29 -5.25 24.75
N LYS A 58 15.38 -4.69 24.20
CA LYS A 58 16.10 -3.56 24.82
C LYS A 58 15.57 -2.22 24.31
N LYS A 59 15.18 -1.36 25.25
CA LYS A 59 14.78 0.04 25.00
C LYS A 59 15.84 0.99 25.55
N LYS A 60 16.40 1.85 24.71
CA LYS A 60 17.34 2.90 25.14
C LYS A 60 16.74 4.27 24.84
N LYS A 61 16.52 5.08 25.87
CA LYS A 61 16.06 6.47 25.75
C LYS A 61 17.26 7.42 25.81
N GLN A 62 17.30 8.39 24.90
CA GLN A 62 18.33 9.42 24.85
C GLN A 62 17.65 10.79 24.66
N LEU A 63 18.00 11.78 25.49
CA LEU A 63 17.63 13.18 25.22
C LEU A 63 18.50 13.72 24.09
N ARG A 64 17.88 14.50 23.20
CA ARG A 64 18.54 15.15 22.06
C ARG A 64 18.15 16.63 22.05
N GLY A 65 19.13 17.46 22.40
CA GLY A 65 19.16 18.93 22.25
C GLY A 65 17.92 19.68 22.73
N ASP A 66 17.89 20.99 22.45
CA ASP A 66 16.76 21.86 22.80
C ASP A 66 15.80 22.08 21.61
N GLU A 67 16.14 21.58 20.41
CA GLU A 67 15.32 21.67 19.20
C GLU A 67 14.07 20.77 19.26
N GLY A 68 13.04 21.15 18.48
CA GLY A 68 11.81 20.37 18.34
C GLY A 68 12.08 18.98 17.74
N PHE A 69 11.35 17.97 18.24
CA PHE A 69 11.54 16.59 17.77
C PHE A 69 11.32 16.39 16.26
N VAL A 70 10.48 17.22 15.63
CA VAL A 70 10.21 17.19 14.18
C VAL A 70 11.45 17.56 13.39
N ASP A 71 12.18 18.59 13.83
CA ASP A 71 13.40 19.02 13.13
C ASP A 71 14.53 18.02 13.36
N PHE A 72 14.64 17.42 14.55
CA PHE A 72 15.54 16.29 14.78
C PHE A 72 15.24 15.10 13.88
N PHE A 73 13.97 14.68 13.82
CA PHE A 73 13.53 13.63 12.93
C PHE A 73 13.88 13.96 11.48
N TRP A 74 13.60 15.20 11.05
CA TRP A 74 13.81 15.62 9.68
C TRP A 74 15.29 15.66 9.31
N ASN A 75 16.15 16.16 10.18
CA ASN A 75 17.59 16.19 9.97
C ASN A 75 18.18 14.77 9.85
N ASP A 76 17.76 13.85 10.72
CA ASP A 76 18.18 12.45 10.66
C ASP A 76 17.63 11.77 9.39
N PHE A 77 16.35 11.97 9.07
CA PHE A 77 15.69 11.41 7.90
C PHE A 77 16.32 11.90 6.59
N GLU A 78 16.52 13.21 6.45
CA GLU A 78 17.18 13.83 5.31
C GLU A 78 18.59 13.28 5.12
N THR A 79 19.36 13.14 6.21
CA THR A 79 20.70 12.55 6.17
C THR A 79 20.66 11.11 5.67
N ILE A 80 19.75 10.29 6.18
CA ILE A 80 19.59 8.88 5.78
C ILE A 80 19.23 8.80 4.29
N MET A 81 18.27 9.60 3.84
CA MET A 81 17.81 9.59 2.46
C MET A 81 18.91 10.08 1.52
N ARG A 82 19.57 11.22 1.80
CA ARG A 82 20.65 11.77 0.95
C ARG A 82 21.79 10.77 0.75
N HIS A 83 22.07 9.94 1.74
CA HIS A 83 23.16 8.96 1.70
C HIS A 83 22.67 7.53 1.46
N GLN A 84 21.58 7.34 0.74
CA GLN A 84 21.09 6.02 0.36
C GLN A 84 22.17 5.23 -0.42
N LYS A 85 22.81 4.26 0.24
CA LYS A 85 23.86 3.42 -0.37
C LYS A 85 23.31 2.17 -1.07
N GLN A 86 22.10 1.74 -0.72
CA GLN A 86 21.48 0.50 -1.18
C GLN A 86 20.00 0.72 -1.50
N ILE A 87 19.43 -0.16 -2.32
CA ILE A 87 18.00 -0.20 -2.58
C ILE A 87 17.28 -0.53 -1.26
N LEU A 88 16.30 0.29 -0.88
CA LEU A 88 15.47 0.00 0.30
C LEU A 88 14.51 -1.13 -0.02
N GLN A 89 14.39 -2.12 0.88
CA GLN A 89 13.42 -3.18 0.69
C GLN A 89 12.00 -2.62 0.78
N LYS A 90 11.71 -1.84 1.82
CA LYS A 90 10.40 -1.21 2.03
C LYS A 90 10.56 0.26 2.44
N PHE A 91 9.73 1.12 1.90
CA PHE A 91 9.51 2.50 2.34
C PHE A 91 8.03 2.68 2.68
N SER A 92 7.73 2.94 3.95
CA SER A 92 6.36 3.14 4.42
C SER A 92 6.15 4.61 4.79
N PHE A 93 5.14 5.24 4.20
CA PHE A 93 4.73 6.60 4.50
C PHE A 93 3.25 6.63 4.83
N VAL A 94 2.94 6.80 6.12
CA VAL A 94 1.57 6.79 6.64
C VAL A 94 1.34 8.09 7.38
N LEU A 95 0.38 8.88 6.90
CA LEU A 95 -0.14 10.04 7.61
C LEU A 95 -1.48 9.65 8.22
N GLU A 96 -1.51 9.36 9.51
CA GLU A 96 -2.76 9.00 10.18
C GLU A 96 -3.64 10.23 10.39
N HIS A 97 -4.78 10.26 9.72
CA HIS A 97 -5.75 11.36 9.81
C HIS A 97 -6.94 10.99 10.70
N TYR A 98 -6.73 10.14 11.71
CA TYR A 98 -7.78 9.70 12.63
C TYR A 98 -8.63 10.90 13.06
N GLU A 99 -9.94 10.82 12.83
CA GLU A 99 -10.90 11.86 13.22
C GLU A 99 -11.03 11.94 14.75
N TYR A 100 -9.99 12.45 15.39
CA TYR A 100 -10.06 12.95 16.75
C TYR A 100 -10.68 14.34 16.66
N LYS A 101 -11.98 14.42 17.01
CA LYS A 101 -12.75 15.66 17.31
C LYS A 101 -12.48 16.80 16.32
N PHE A 102 -13.47 17.08 15.45
CA PHE A 102 -13.55 18.16 14.44
C PHE A 102 -12.77 19.47 14.68
N GLU A 103 -12.51 19.87 15.93
CA GLU A 103 -11.77 21.07 16.32
C GLU A 103 -10.31 21.16 15.84
N LYS A 104 -9.62 20.06 15.52
CA LYS A 104 -8.16 20.08 15.18
C LYS A 104 -7.80 19.63 13.77
N MET A 105 -8.80 19.38 12.93
CA MET A 105 -8.62 18.86 11.57
C MET A 105 -7.83 19.82 10.66
N GLN A 106 -8.05 21.14 10.77
CA GLN A 106 -7.29 22.12 9.98
C GLN A 106 -5.79 22.10 10.31
N THR A 107 -5.45 21.96 11.59
CA THR A 107 -4.05 21.95 12.01
C THR A 107 -3.35 20.67 11.58
N LEU A 108 -4.03 19.51 11.66
CA LEU A 108 -3.52 18.25 11.12
C LEU A 108 -3.27 18.32 9.62
N LYS A 109 -4.19 18.94 8.86
CA LYS A 109 -4.03 19.18 7.42
C LYS A 109 -2.84 20.10 7.11
N GLN A 110 -2.66 21.17 7.88
CA GLN A 110 -1.51 22.07 7.70
C GLN A 110 -0.18 21.41 8.07
N PHE A 111 -0.19 20.54 9.08
CA PHE A 111 1.00 19.80 9.50
C PHE A 111 1.41 18.75 8.45
N SER A 112 0.45 17.94 8.00
CA SER A 112 0.65 16.95 6.93
C SER A 112 1.12 17.59 5.62
N SER A 113 0.53 18.71 5.21
CA SER A 113 0.99 19.44 4.02
C SER A 113 2.43 19.94 4.16
N GLY A 114 2.81 20.44 5.35
CA GLY A 114 4.19 20.85 5.64
C GLY A 114 5.20 19.71 5.53
N ILE A 115 4.84 18.50 5.96
CA ILE A 115 5.70 17.32 5.80
C ILE A 115 5.80 16.90 4.33
N LEU A 116 4.67 16.84 3.62
CA LEU A 116 4.63 16.49 2.21
C LEU A 116 5.49 17.44 1.37
N GLU A 117 5.44 18.75 1.65
CA GLU A 117 6.26 19.75 0.97
C GLU A 117 7.77 19.53 1.23
N ARG A 118 8.15 19.27 2.49
CA ARG A 118 9.53 18.94 2.86
C ARG A 118 10.01 17.65 2.16
N LEU A 119 9.17 16.62 2.14
CA LEU A 119 9.46 15.33 1.50
C LEU A 119 9.60 15.47 -0.01
N LYS A 120 8.69 16.19 -0.65
CA LYS A 120 8.78 16.55 -2.07
C LYS A 120 10.10 17.24 -2.37
N THR A 121 10.41 18.32 -1.65
CA THR A 121 11.65 19.09 -1.85
C THR A 121 12.89 18.22 -1.70
N LEU A 122 12.92 17.35 -0.67
CA LEU A 122 14.02 16.43 -0.44
C LEU A 122 14.19 15.46 -1.61
N LEU A 123 13.11 14.83 -2.06
CA LEU A 123 13.14 13.83 -3.13
C LEU A 123 13.45 14.47 -4.50
N GLU A 124 12.87 15.63 -4.80
CA GLU A 124 13.15 16.43 -6.00
C GLU A 124 14.61 16.89 -6.09
N SER A 125 15.23 17.21 -4.95
CA SER A 125 16.63 17.66 -4.92
C SER A 125 17.65 16.56 -5.22
N ARG A 126 17.22 15.29 -5.31
CA ARG A 126 18.12 14.17 -5.54
C ARG A 126 18.51 14.10 -7.01
N ALA A 127 19.82 13.94 -7.25
CA ALA A 127 20.32 13.64 -8.60
C ALA A 127 19.84 12.26 -9.12
N ILE A 128 19.54 11.34 -8.21
CA ILE A 128 19.07 9.99 -8.53
C ILE A 128 17.78 9.73 -7.74
N PRO A 129 16.69 9.27 -8.40
CA PRO A 129 15.44 8.89 -7.72
C PRO A 129 15.67 7.91 -6.57
N LEU A 130 14.79 7.94 -5.58
CA LEU A 130 14.91 7.06 -4.41
C LEU A 130 14.69 5.61 -4.84
N LYS A 131 15.65 4.73 -4.57
CA LYS A 131 15.57 3.32 -4.97
C LYS A 131 14.87 2.48 -3.91
N VAL A 132 13.69 1.96 -4.21
CA VAL A 132 12.87 1.21 -3.26
C VAL A 132 12.20 0.05 -3.99
N LYS A 133 12.15 -1.14 -3.36
CA LYS A 133 11.39 -2.28 -3.90
C LYS A 133 9.91 -2.24 -3.57
N GLU A 134 9.56 -1.90 -2.34
CA GLU A 134 8.17 -1.87 -1.89
C GLU A 134 7.84 -0.51 -1.29
N ILE A 135 6.78 0.12 -1.78
CA ILE A 135 6.26 1.36 -1.19
C ILE A 135 4.88 1.12 -0.58
N ASP A 136 4.67 1.64 0.63
CA ASP A 136 3.44 1.50 1.38
C ASP A 136 2.94 2.87 1.81
N PHE A 137 1.73 3.20 1.37
CA PHE A 137 1.10 4.51 1.58
C PHE A 137 -0.11 4.36 2.48
N GLY A 138 -0.19 5.18 3.53
CA GLY A 138 -1.42 5.44 4.26
C GLY A 138 -1.91 6.85 3.94
N ILE A 139 -2.96 6.96 3.14
CA ILE A 139 -3.41 8.22 2.54
C ILE A 139 -4.89 8.49 2.74
N VAL A 140 -5.28 9.75 2.55
CA VAL A 140 -6.67 10.17 2.38
C VAL A 140 -7.08 10.16 0.91
N ASP A 141 -6.22 10.67 0.03
CA ASP A 141 -6.43 10.71 -1.42
C ASP A 141 -5.10 10.68 -2.19
N GLN A 142 -5.16 10.49 -3.52
CA GLN A 142 -3.96 10.37 -4.36
C GLN A 142 -3.00 11.58 -4.31
N ASN A 143 -3.46 12.77 -3.91
CA ASN A 143 -2.58 13.95 -3.84
C ASN A 143 -1.50 13.79 -2.77
N GLU A 144 -1.73 12.97 -1.74
CA GLU A 144 -0.71 12.67 -0.72
C GLU A 144 0.39 11.74 -1.25
N MET A 145 0.15 11.04 -2.36
CA MET A 145 1.16 10.21 -3.03
C MET A 145 2.03 11.00 -4.01
N MET A 146 1.48 12.04 -4.64
CA MET A 146 2.15 12.82 -5.69
C MET A 146 3.47 13.52 -5.25
N PRO A 147 3.62 13.96 -3.99
CA PRO A 147 4.89 14.43 -3.44
C PRO A 147 6.00 13.37 -3.34
N VAL A 148 5.67 12.08 -3.50
CA VAL A 148 6.58 10.97 -3.20
C VAL A 148 6.75 10.04 -4.38
N LEU A 149 5.67 9.42 -4.85
CA LEU A 149 5.70 8.33 -5.84
C LEU A 149 6.44 8.71 -7.14
N PRO A 150 6.26 9.90 -7.74
CA PRO A 150 6.97 10.29 -8.96
C PRO A 150 8.51 10.34 -8.82
N PHE A 151 9.03 10.42 -7.60
CA PHE A 151 10.47 10.53 -7.31
C PHE A 151 11.11 9.21 -6.87
N ILE A 152 10.36 8.11 -6.96
CA ILE A 152 10.85 6.75 -6.75
C ILE A 152 11.39 6.20 -8.07
N ASP A 153 12.52 5.50 -8.03
CA ASP A 153 13.10 4.83 -9.19
C ASP A 153 12.19 3.68 -9.64
N SER A 154 11.49 3.89 -10.77
CA SER A 154 10.54 2.92 -11.33
C SER A 154 11.18 1.59 -11.72
N SER A 155 12.49 1.57 -12.02
CA SER A 155 13.20 0.34 -12.38
C SER A 155 13.44 -0.60 -11.20
N THR A 156 13.43 -0.05 -9.99
CA THR A 156 13.63 -0.81 -8.74
C THR A 156 12.34 -1.18 -8.03
N LEU A 157 11.25 -0.49 -8.36
CA LEU A 157 9.96 -0.63 -7.68
C LEU A 157 9.24 -1.90 -8.13
N GLU A 158 8.94 -2.77 -7.16
CA GLU A 158 8.27 -4.05 -7.38
C GLU A 158 6.82 -4.02 -6.87
N ARG A 159 6.55 -3.37 -5.74
CA ARG A 159 5.23 -3.38 -5.09
C ARG A 159 4.77 -1.98 -4.67
N ILE A 160 3.50 -1.68 -4.94
CA ILE A 160 2.79 -0.51 -4.42
C ILE A 160 1.65 -0.99 -3.51
N SER A 161 1.62 -0.52 -2.27
CA SER A 161 0.56 -0.75 -1.29
C SER A 161 -0.10 0.57 -0.91
N ILE A 162 -1.43 0.62 -0.89
CA ILE A 162 -2.21 1.81 -0.58
C ILE A 162 -3.29 1.45 0.45
N GLY A 163 -3.27 2.09 1.61
CA GLY A 163 -4.24 1.95 2.68
C GLY A 163 -4.90 3.27 3.05
N ASN A 164 -6.11 3.19 3.60
CA ASN A 164 -6.90 4.35 4.01
C ASN A 164 -6.48 4.82 5.41
N SER A 165 -5.98 6.05 5.49
CA SER A 165 -5.53 6.63 6.77
C SER A 165 -6.54 7.60 7.40
N LYS A 166 -7.69 7.82 6.76
CA LYS A 166 -8.77 8.69 7.28
C LYS A 166 -9.57 8.03 8.40
N GLY A 167 -9.64 6.70 8.42
CA GLY A 167 -10.23 5.94 9.54
C GLY A 167 -11.76 5.99 9.64
N LEU A 168 -12.46 6.34 8.55
CA LEU A 168 -13.94 6.50 8.53
C LEU A 168 -14.67 5.42 7.72
N GLY A 169 -14.10 4.23 7.69
CA GLY A 169 -14.60 3.15 6.85
C GLY A 169 -14.31 3.37 5.36
N PRO A 170 -15.00 2.60 4.48
CA PRO A 170 -14.70 2.54 3.06
C PRO A 170 -14.89 3.89 2.34
N GLN A 171 -13.99 4.21 1.41
CA GLN A 171 -14.04 5.47 0.64
C GLN A 171 -13.72 5.24 -0.83
N ASN A 172 -14.26 6.08 -1.70
CA ASN A 172 -13.86 6.07 -3.11
C ASN A 172 -12.46 6.70 -3.25
N LEU A 173 -11.54 5.98 -3.88
CA LEU A 173 -10.21 6.46 -4.20
C LEU A 173 -10.08 6.72 -5.70
N LYS A 174 -9.91 7.99 -6.06
CA LYS A 174 -9.56 8.40 -7.42
C LYS A 174 -8.06 8.24 -7.61
N ILE A 175 -7.64 7.48 -8.62
CA ILE A 175 -6.23 7.19 -8.92
C ILE A 175 -5.81 7.62 -10.33
N ASP A 176 -6.61 8.45 -10.99
CA ASP A 176 -6.45 8.83 -12.41
C ASP A 176 -5.12 9.52 -12.75
N GLN A 177 -4.45 10.10 -11.75
CA GLN A 177 -3.12 10.69 -11.93
C GLN A 177 -2.03 9.64 -11.73
N ILE A 178 -2.12 8.83 -10.66
CA ILE A 178 -1.06 7.86 -10.33
C ILE A 178 -0.94 6.75 -11.38
N VAL A 179 -2.05 6.33 -12.02
CA VAL A 179 -2.02 5.32 -13.09
C VAL A 179 -1.23 5.75 -14.33
N ARG A 180 -0.93 7.04 -14.45
CA ARG A 180 -0.17 7.61 -15.58
C ARG A 180 1.35 7.63 -15.30
N LEU A 181 1.76 7.44 -14.05
CA LEU A 181 3.15 7.49 -13.63
C LEU A 181 3.92 6.26 -14.12
N GLU A 182 5.21 6.45 -14.41
CA GLU A 182 6.09 5.35 -14.80
C GLU A 182 6.25 4.33 -13.66
N GLN A 183 6.21 4.78 -12.40
CA GLN A 183 6.27 3.92 -11.23
C GLN A 183 5.08 2.95 -11.18
N TRP A 184 3.89 3.42 -11.54
CA TRP A 184 2.71 2.57 -11.63
C TRP A 184 2.84 1.54 -12.75
N LYS A 185 3.30 1.98 -13.93
CA LYS A 185 3.42 1.14 -15.14
C LYS A 185 4.52 0.06 -15.05
N HIS A 186 5.57 0.32 -14.26
CA HIS A 186 6.71 -0.61 -14.14
C HIS A 186 6.64 -1.51 -12.90
N ALA A 187 5.88 -1.12 -11.87
CA ALA A 187 5.70 -1.96 -10.69
C ALA A 187 5.07 -3.31 -11.08
N LYS A 188 5.48 -4.37 -10.37
CA LYS A 188 5.04 -5.75 -10.63
C LYS A 188 3.74 -6.08 -9.91
N GLN A 189 3.47 -5.43 -8.78
CA GLN A 189 2.34 -5.75 -7.91
C GLN A 189 1.70 -4.48 -7.37
N VAL A 190 0.38 -4.52 -7.22
CA VAL A 190 -0.39 -3.47 -6.54
C VAL A 190 -1.39 -4.09 -5.58
N GLU A 191 -1.47 -3.49 -4.38
CA GLU A 191 -2.49 -3.74 -3.38
C GLU A 191 -3.12 -2.40 -2.99
N ILE A 192 -4.43 -2.30 -3.17
CA ILE A 192 -5.23 -1.21 -2.64
C ILE A 192 -6.16 -1.85 -1.60
N LYS A 193 -5.93 -1.55 -0.33
CA LYS A 193 -6.61 -2.18 0.81
C LYS A 193 -8.11 -1.96 0.74
N ASN A 194 -8.84 -2.86 1.38
CA ASN A 194 -10.28 -3.03 1.19
C ASN A 194 -11.12 -1.82 1.62
N GLU A 195 -10.54 -0.84 2.34
CA GLU A 195 -11.20 0.42 2.66
C GLU A 195 -11.21 1.45 1.51
N PHE A 196 -10.67 1.11 0.34
CA PHE A 196 -10.68 1.96 -0.85
C PHE A 196 -11.36 1.32 -2.06
N TRP A 197 -12.43 1.95 -2.52
CA TRP A 197 -13.14 1.62 -3.74
C TRP A 197 -12.57 2.40 -4.93
N VAL A 198 -11.98 1.71 -5.91
CA VAL A 198 -11.48 2.32 -7.13
C VAL A 198 -12.49 2.21 -8.27
N SER A 199 -12.46 3.19 -9.17
CA SER A 199 -13.32 3.25 -10.35
C SER A 199 -12.56 3.20 -11.68
N GLU A 200 -11.23 3.04 -11.64
CA GLU A 200 -10.44 2.91 -12.87
C GLU A 200 -10.79 1.62 -13.63
N PRO A 201 -10.80 1.66 -14.97
CA PRO A 201 -11.01 0.46 -15.77
C PRO A 201 -9.98 -0.65 -15.46
N ILE A 202 -10.44 -1.90 -15.40
CA ILE A 202 -9.60 -3.07 -15.04
C ILE A 202 -8.36 -3.22 -15.93
N ASN A 203 -8.43 -2.82 -17.20
CA ASN A 203 -7.29 -2.87 -18.11
C ASN A 203 -6.09 -1.98 -17.67
N ARG A 204 -6.32 -0.99 -16.79
CA ARG A 204 -5.25 -0.17 -16.19
C ARG A 204 -4.37 -0.95 -15.20
N PHE A 205 -4.76 -2.17 -14.89
CA PHE A 205 -4.07 -3.08 -13.97
C PHE A 205 -3.48 -4.31 -14.69
N ALA A 206 -3.67 -4.44 -16.01
CA ALA A 206 -3.33 -5.65 -16.75
C ALA A 206 -1.82 -5.97 -16.81
N HIS A 207 -0.97 -4.96 -16.66
CA HIS A 207 0.49 -5.12 -16.69
C HIS A 207 1.07 -5.70 -15.40
N PHE A 208 0.33 -5.61 -14.28
CA PHE A 208 0.77 -6.18 -13.02
C PHE A 208 0.74 -7.71 -13.06
N SER A 209 1.62 -8.33 -12.29
CA SER A 209 1.59 -9.77 -12.03
C SER A 209 0.63 -10.17 -10.91
N LYS A 210 0.39 -9.24 -9.97
CA LYS A 210 -0.50 -9.41 -8.82
C LYS A 210 -1.28 -8.12 -8.58
N VAL A 211 -2.60 -8.23 -8.50
CA VAL A 211 -3.52 -7.12 -8.24
C VAL A 211 -4.48 -7.50 -7.11
N GLU A 212 -4.62 -6.63 -6.12
CA GLU A 212 -5.64 -6.72 -5.07
C GLU A 212 -6.29 -5.34 -4.95
N ILE A 213 -7.59 -5.24 -5.24
CA ILE A 213 -8.36 -3.98 -5.24
C ILE A 213 -9.78 -4.18 -4.74
N SER A 214 -10.47 -3.09 -4.41
CA SER A 214 -11.93 -3.09 -4.26
C SER A 214 -12.61 -2.20 -5.30
N ILE A 215 -13.74 -2.62 -5.88
CA ILE A 215 -14.56 -1.83 -6.82
C ILE A 215 -16.03 -1.81 -6.39
N ASN A 216 -16.76 -0.71 -6.60
CA ASN A 216 -18.17 -0.64 -6.15
C ASN A 216 -19.05 -1.72 -6.80
N THR A 217 -18.97 -1.85 -8.12
CA THR A 217 -19.85 -2.74 -8.89
C THR A 217 -19.02 -3.68 -9.74
N ILE A 218 -19.28 -4.97 -9.61
CA ILE A 218 -18.84 -6.00 -10.54
C ILE A 218 -19.96 -6.35 -11.52
N ASN A 219 -19.61 -6.54 -12.79
CA ASN A 219 -20.55 -6.90 -13.85
C ASN A 219 -19.92 -7.90 -14.83
N THR A 220 -20.70 -8.33 -15.82
CA THR A 220 -20.24 -9.28 -16.85
C THR A 220 -19.08 -8.74 -17.70
N GLU A 221 -19.05 -7.43 -17.95
CA GLU A 221 -17.94 -6.77 -18.67
C GLU A 221 -16.62 -6.89 -17.90
N THR A 222 -16.64 -6.66 -16.59
CA THR A 222 -15.48 -6.80 -15.69
C THR A 222 -14.91 -8.22 -15.79
N ILE A 223 -15.78 -9.24 -15.76
CA ILE A 223 -15.39 -10.64 -15.85
C ILE A 223 -14.80 -10.97 -17.22
N SER A 224 -15.38 -10.43 -18.30
CA SER A 224 -14.86 -10.60 -19.66
C SER A 224 -13.46 -10.00 -19.80
N VAL A 225 -13.25 -8.78 -19.32
CA VAL A 225 -11.92 -8.13 -19.34
C VAL A 225 -10.89 -8.93 -18.54
N LEU A 226 -11.23 -9.40 -17.33
CA LEU A 226 -10.34 -10.24 -16.52
C LEU A 226 -9.96 -11.53 -17.23
N ARG A 227 -10.93 -12.21 -17.86
CA ARG A 227 -10.67 -13.43 -18.65
C ARG A 227 -9.69 -13.15 -19.78
N GLU A 228 -9.87 -12.06 -20.52
CA GLU A 228 -8.97 -11.69 -21.60
C GLU A 228 -7.57 -11.31 -21.10
N ILE A 229 -7.45 -10.63 -19.96
CA ILE A 229 -6.15 -10.34 -19.32
C ILE A 229 -5.42 -11.64 -18.98
N PHE A 230 -6.08 -12.60 -18.32
CA PHE A 230 -5.43 -13.87 -17.98
C PHE A 230 -5.06 -14.72 -19.22
N LYS A 231 -5.76 -14.55 -20.34
CA LYS A 231 -5.39 -15.21 -21.60
C LYS A 231 -4.20 -14.53 -22.29
N THR A 232 -4.21 -13.20 -22.35
CA THR A 232 -3.28 -12.42 -23.20
C THR A 232 -2.04 -11.92 -22.46
N CYS A 233 -2.05 -11.88 -21.13
CA CYS A 233 -0.93 -11.41 -20.31
C CYS A 233 -0.35 -12.58 -19.49
N PRO A 234 0.76 -13.21 -19.95
CA PRO A 234 1.38 -14.33 -19.25
C PRO A 234 1.91 -13.97 -17.86
N SER A 235 2.27 -12.70 -17.63
CA SER A 235 2.75 -12.20 -16.34
C SER A 235 1.65 -12.14 -15.27
N MET A 236 0.37 -12.05 -15.66
CA MET A 236 -0.74 -11.99 -14.72
C MET A 236 -0.95 -13.34 -14.05
N ASN A 237 -0.68 -13.39 -12.74
CA ASN A 237 -0.77 -14.59 -11.92
C ASN A 237 -1.89 -14.52 -10.90
N HIS A 238 -2.25 -13.33 -10.42
CA HIS A 238 -3.23 -13.14 -9.37
C HIS A 238 -3.99 -11.84 -9.55
N PHE A 239 -5.32 -11.91 -9.55
CA PHE A 239 -6.19 -10.75 -9.55
C PHE A 239 -7.32 -10.99 -8.57
N GLU A 240 -7.44 -10.12 -7.57
CA GLU A 240 -8.43 -10.21 -6.51
C GLU A 240 -9.20 -8.90 -6.41
N ILE A 241 -10.52 -9.05 -6.40
CA ILE A 241 -11.49 -7.97 -6.36
C ILE A 241 -12.43 -8.21 -5.20
N TYR A 242 -12.45 -7.26 -4.27
CA TYR A 242 -13.58 -7.08 -3.37
C TYR A 242 -14.61 -6.16 -4.02
N TYR A 243 -15.89 -6.47 -3.86
CA TYR A 243 -16.98 -5.66 -4.42
C TYR A 243 -18.11 -5.52 -3.43
N GLU A 244 -18.90 -4.46 -3.57
CA GLU A 244 -20.03 -4.24 -2.68
C GLU A 244 -21.08 -5.34 -2.90
N PRO A 245 -21.64 -5.96 -1.84
CA PRO A 245 -22.58 -7.05 -2.03
C PRO A 245 -23.77 -6.69 -2.91
N GLN A 246 -23.93 -7.47 -3.98
CA GLN A 246 -25.05 -7.34 -4.90
C GLN A 246 -25.95 -8.57 -4.78
N ASN A 247 -27.22 -8.41 -5.16
CA ASN A 247 -28.18 -9.52 -5.25
C ASN A 247 -27.89 -10.48 -6.43
N GLN A 248 -26.75 -10.32 -7.11
CA GLN A 248 -26.35 -11.14 -8.25
C GLN A 248 -25.35 -12.21 -7.81
N ASP A 249 -25.73 -13.47 -8.03
CA ASP A 249 -24.85 -14.60 -7.82
C ASP A 249 -23.90 -14.76 -9.02
N LEU A 250 -22.65 -14.29 -8.90
CA LEU A 250 -21.62 -14.40 -9.94
C LEU A 250 -21.34 -15.85 -10.34
N ARG A 251 -21.63 -16.81 -9.47
CA ARG A 251 -21.41 -18.24 -9.74
C ARG A 251 -22.20 -18.72 -10.94
N THR A 252 -23.35 -18.10 -11.22
CA THR A 252 -24.18 -18.37 -12.40
C THR A 252 -23.45 -18.07 -13.72
N LEU A 253 -22.45 -17.18 -13.72
CA LEU A 253 -21.69 -16.77 -14.89
C LEU A 253 -20.54 -17.72 -15.25
N PHE A 254 -20.11 -18.55 -14.30
CA PHE A 254 -18.95 -19.45 -14.47
C PHE A 254 -19.34 -20.86 -14.95
N GLY A 255 -20.63 -21.12 -15.14
CA GLY A 255 -21.15 -22.40 -15.64
C GLY A 255 -21.14 -23.52 -14.59
N HIS A 256 -21.08 -24.78 -15.05
CA HIS A 256 -21.08 -25.95 -14.17
C HIS A 256 -19.87 -25.96 -13.22
N ARG A 257 -20.12 -26.27 -11.94
CA ARG A 257 -19.08 -26.50 -10.92
C ARG A 257 -18.13 -27.59 -11.42
N PHE A 258 -16.83 -27.39 -11.26
CA PHE A 258 -15.90 -28.51 -11.34
C PHE A 258 -15.84 -29.15 -9.95
N ASP A 259 -16.23 -30.42 -9.88
CA ASP A 259 -16.44 -31.18 -8.64
C ASP A 259 -15.10 -31.78 -8.16
N GLY A 260 -14.22 -30.91 -7.66
CA GLY A 260 -13.01 -31.34 -6.95
C GLY A 260 -13.12 -30.96 -5.48
N SER A 261 -13.00 -31.92 -4.57
CA SER A 261 -12.87 -31.68 -3.13
C SER A 261 -11.45 -31.19 -2.82
N TYR A 262 -11.34 -30.05 -2.13
CA TYR A 262 -10.09 -29.54 -1.60
C TYR A 262 -10.30 -29.17 -0.13
N GLU A 263 -9.26 -29.36 0.69
CA GLU A 263 -9.30 -29.18 2.15
C GLU A 263 -9.65 -27.75 2.62
N ASP A 264 -9.58 -26.74 1.75
CA ASP A 264 -9.94 -25.35 2.08
C ASP A 264 -11.45 -25.08 1.90
N GLU A 265 -12.29 -25.78 2.68
CA GLU A 265 -13.75 -25.58 2.73
C GLU A 265 -14.16 -24.14 3.13
N ASP A 266 -13.23 -23.35 3.67
CA ASP A 266 -13.45 -21.95 4.08
C ASP A 266 -13.49 -20.95 2.90
N SER A 267 -13.17 -21.36 1.67
CA SER A 267 -12.90 -20.42 0.56
C SER A 267 -13.80 -20.57 -0.69
N GLY A 268 -15.11 -20.68 -0.48
CA GLY A 268 -16.12 -20.55 -1.54
C GLY A 268 -16.00 -21.59 -2.67
N ALA A 269 -16.80 -21.43 -3.73
CA ALA A 269 -16.73 -22.33 -4.88
C ALA A 269 -15.55 -21.94 -5.80
N ARG A 270 -14.91 -22.95 -6.43
CA ARG A 270 -13.75 -22.80 -7.33
C ARG A 270 -14.05 -23.41 -8.71
N TRP A 271 -13.63 -22.74 -9.78
CA TRP A 271 -13.75 -23.17 -11.18
C TRP A 271 -12.40 -23.11 -11.88
N PHE A 272 -12.17 -23.96 -12.88
CA PHE A 272 -10.95 -23.96 -13.67
C PHE A 272 -11.24 -23.78 -15.17
N PHE A 273 -10.46 -22.92 -15.82
CA PHE A 273 -10.54 -22.66 -17.25
C PHE A 273 -9.19 -22.94 -17.91
N LYS A 274 -9.21 -23.55 -19.09
CA LYS A 274 -8.02 -23.73 -19.92
C LYS A 274 -7.58 -22.38 -20.48
N ILE A 275 -6.26 -22.19 -20.58
CA ILE A 275 -5.68 -21.07 -21.31
C ILE A 275 -5.37 -21.60 -22.72
N PRO A 276 -5.84 -20.93 -23.79
CA PRO A 276 -5.47 -21.32 -25.16
C PRO A 276 -3.95 -21.35 -25.31
N ASP A 277 -3.43 -22.38 -25.98
CA ASP A 277 -2.01 -22.56 -26.28
C ASP A 277 -1.06 -22.64 -25.06
N ASN A 278 -1.61 -22.85 -23.85
CA ASN A 278 -0.84 -23.13 -22.64
C ASN A 278 -1.41 -24.37 -21.95
N GLU A 279 -0.70 -25.49 -22.08
CA GLU A 279 -1.07 -26.77 -21.47
C GLU A 279 -0.58 -26.91 -20.01
N GLU A 280 0.40 -26.11 -19.61
CA GLU A 280 1.01 -26.16 -18.28
C GLU A 280 0.17 -25.45 -17.23
N ASP A 281 -0.52 -24.37 -17.59
CA ASP A 281 -1.28 -23.54 -16.68
C ASP A 281 -2.80 -23.61 -16.91
N LYS A 282 -3.55 -23.38 -15.84
CA LYS A 282 -5.00 -23.15 -15.85
C LYS A 282 -5.33 -21.87 -15.08
N ILE A 283 -6.47 -21.27 -15.42
CA ILE A 283 -7.05 -20.16 -14.65
C ILE A 283 -7.98 -20.77 -13.61
N SER A 284 -7.65 -20.62 -12.34
CA SER A 284 -8.53 -20.86 -11.20
C SER A 284 -9.34 -19.60 -10.93
N VAL A 285 -10.66 -19.75 -10.75
CA VAL A 285 -11.58 -18.69 -10.36
C VAL A 285 -12.23 -19.09 -9.05
N GLN A 286 -12.20 -18.21 -8.05
CA GLN A 286 -12.89 -18.39 -6.79
C GLN A 286 -13.79 -17.19 -6.54
N SER A 287 -14.97 -17.46 -5.98
CA SER A 287 -15.88 -16.40 -5.59
C SER A 287 -16.74 -16.86 -4.41
N ASN A 288 -17.09 -15.94 -3.53
CA ASN A 288 -18.06 -16.18 -2.48
C ASN A 288 -19.42 -15.56 -2.85
N LEU A 289 -20.42 -15.81 -2.01
CA LEU A 289 -21.79 -15.34 -2.25
C LEU A 289 -21.97 -13.82 -2.18
N PHE A 290 -21.01 -13.10 -1.59
CA PHE A 290 -21.31 -11.77 -1.05
C PHE A 290 -20.46 -10.67 -1.65
N SER A 291 -19.14 -10.78 -1.81
CA SER A 291 -18.34 -9.57 -2.07
C SER A 291 -16.93 -9.82 -2.58
N TRP A 292 -16.66 -10.99 -3.17
CA TRP A 292 -15.30 -11.38 -3.48
C TRP A 292 -15.16 -12.26 -4.73
N LEU A 293 -14.19 -11.90 -5.56
CA LEU A 293 -13.78 -12.64 -6.75
C LEU A 293 -12.24 -12.68 -6.80
N ARG A 294 -11.68 -13.87 -6.97
CA ARG A 294 -10.25 -14.08 -7.18
C ARG A 294 -10.02 -14.92 -8.43
N LEU A 295 -9.11 -14.49 -9.29
CA LEU A 295 -8.57 -15.27 -10.38
C LEU A 295 -7.09 -15.52 -10.11
N THR A 296 -6.65 -16.76 -10.27
CA THR A 296 -5.24 -17.15 -10.15
C THR A 296 -4.81 -18.04 -11.30
N ARG A 297 -3.58 -17.87 -11.76
CA ARG A 297 -2.92 -18.82 -12.66
C ARG A 297 -2.31 -19.92 -11.81
N VAL A 298 -2.63 -21.17 -12.12
CA VAL A 298 -2.17 -22.34 -11.37
C VAL A 298 -1.59 -23.36 -12.33
N LYS A 299 -0.51 -24.05 -11.94
CA LYS A 299 0.07 -25.11 -12.77
C LYS A 299 -0.79 -26.36 -12.71
N CYS A 300 -0.87 -27.07 -13.82
CA CYS A 300 -1.56 -28.36 -13.93
C CYS A 300 -0.95 -29.42 -12.99
N SER A 301 0.37 -29.39 -12.77
CA SER A 301 1.07 -30.28 -11.83
C SER A 301 0.54 -30.17 -10.41
N ASP A 302 0.24 -28.95 -9.98
CA ASP A 302 -0.17 -28.63 -8.61
C ASP A 302 -1.62 -29.08 -8.34
N LEU A 303 -2.36 -29.42 -9.40
CA LEU A 303 -3.73 -29.93 -9.34
C LEU A 303 -3.80 -31.47 -9.34
N SER A 304 -2.75 -32.17 -9.77
CA SER A 304 -2.75 -33.63 -9.93
C SER A 304 -2.47 -34.42 -8.66
N GLU A 305 -1.91 -33.81 -7.61
CA GLU A 305 -1.59 -34.50 -6.34
C GLU A 305 -2.78 -34.70 -5.40
N LYS A 306 -3.98 -34.22 -5.76
CA LYS A 306 -5.21 -34.32 -4.93
C LYS A 306 -6.34 -35.11 -5.60
N ARG A 307 -5.98 -36.10 -6.41
CA ARG A 307 -6.91 -37.07 -6.99
C ARG A 307 -6.66 -38.43 -6.36
N ASP A 308 -7.19 -38.66 -5.17
CA ASP A 308 -7.49 -39.99 -4.65
C ASP A 308 -8.84 -39.93 -3.92
#